data_AF-A0A7Y2CWR1-F1
#
_entry.id   AF-A0A7Y2CWR1-F1
#
_cell.length_a   1.000
_cell.length_b   1.000
_cell.length_c   1.000
_cell.angle_alpha   90.00
_cell.angle_beta   90.00
_cell.angle_gamma   90.00
#
_symmetry.space_group_name_H-M   'P 1'
#
loop_
_entity.id
_entity.type
_entity.pdbx_description
1 polymer ?
#
loop_
_entity_poly.entity_id
_entity_poly.type
_entity_poly.pdbx_seq_one_letter_code
_entity_poly.pdbx_strand_id
1 'polypeptide(L)'
;MPGLFTPAPAAPAPVEAPLPATEKQIAYAASLAAKAGAKLPEGIAADRAALSRWIDAHKAPKGRFSDYPSSKQVAFAERIARLKRGQVPPECFRDRALMSRWIDSNKPR
;
A
#
# COMPACT_ATOMS: atom_id res chain seq x y z
N MET A 1 -26.84 55.84 -7.40
CA MET A 1 -25.48 55.63 -7.97
C MET A 1 -24.90 54.36 -7.35
N PRO A 2 -24.31 53.46 -8.15
CA PRO A 2 -24.02 52.08 -7.78
C PRO A 2 -22.64 51.89 -7.14
N GLY A 3 -22.49 50.76 -6.42
CA GLY A 3 -21.24 50.00 -6.36
C GLY A 3 -20.26 50.40 -5.28
N LEU A 4 -19.96 49.46 -4.38
CA LEU A 4 -18.61 49.12 -3.88
C LEU A 4 -18.75 47.91 -2.93
N PHE A 5 -19.15 46.77 -3.49
CA PHE A 5 -18.92 45.48 -2.82
C PHE A 5 -17.49 45.09 -3.18
N THR A 6 -16.54 45.40 -2.31
CA THR A 6 -15.16 44.89 -2.42
C THR A 6 -15.21 43.38 -2.19
N PRO A 7 -14.85 42.52 -3.16
CA PRO A 7 -14.57 41.15 -2.82
C PRO A 7 -13.25 41.15 -2.04
N ALA A 8 -13.33 40.85 -0.74
CA ALA A 8 -12.16 40.48 0.03
C ALA A 8 -11.43 39.36 -0.74
N PRO A 9 -10.09 39.41 -0.88
CA PRO A 9 -9.38 38.31 -1.50
C PRO A 9 -9.68 37.07 -0.67
N ALA A 10 -10.35 36.10 -1.30
CA ALA A 10 -10.50 34.77 -0.76
C ALA A 10 -9.12 34.31 -0.34
N ALA A 11 -8.94 34.09 0.96
CA ALA A 11 -7.76 33.45 1.48
C ALA A 11 -7.50 32.20 0.61
N PRO A 12 -6.30 32.00 0.07
CA PRO A 12 -5.98 30.71 -0.51
C PRO A 12 -6.20 29.70 0.61
N ALA A 13 -7.06 28.71 0.35
CA ALA A 13 -7.24 27.56 1.21
C ALA A 13 -5.86 27.13 1.74
N PRO A 14 -5.71 26.80 3.04
CA PRO A 14 -4.45 26.31 3.55
C PRO A 14 -4.06 25.11 2.69
N VAL A 15 -3.06 25.33 1.85
CA VAL A 15 -2.31 24.31 1.14
C VAL A 15 -1.98 23.27 2.21
N GLU A 16 -2.61 22.12 2.06
CA GLU A 16 -2.46 20.93 2.86
C GLU A 16 -0.95 20.69 3.01
N ALA A 17 -0.40 21.13 4.15
CA ALA A 17 1.02 21.02 4.41
C ALA A 17 1.38 19.54 4.21
N PRO A 18 2.38 19.21 3.37
CA PRO A 18 2.72 17.83 3.10
C PRO A 18 3.04 17.18 4.44
N LEU A 19 2.14 16.32 4.89
CA LEU A 19 2.30 15.60 6.14
C LEU A 19 3.64 14.87 6.04
N PRO A 20 4.54 15.05 7.02
CA PRO A 20 5.85 14.43 6.97
C PRO A 20 5.66 12.92 6.82
N ALA A 21 6.52 12.31 6.01
CA ALA A 21 6.50 10.87 5.85
C ALA A 21 6.68 10.20 7.22
N THR A 22 5.83 9.22 7.52
CA THR A 22 5.90 8.53 8.81
C THR A 22 7.25 7.81 8.92
N GLU A 23 7.84 7.73 10.11
CA GLU A 23 9.13 7.03 10.34
C GLU A 23 9.15 5.62 9.72
N LYS A 24 8.02 4.90 9.77
CA LYS A 24 7.84 3.60 9.12
C LYS A 24 8.07 3.65 7.61
N GLN A 25 7.59 4.70 6.93
CA GLN A 25 7.77 4.86 5.48
C GLN A 25 9.21 5.23 5.16
N ILE A 26 9.86 6.06 5.98
CA ILE A 26 11.28 6.42 5.81
C ILE A 26 12.16 5.18 6.00
N ALA A 27 11.94 4.40 7.06
CA ALA A 27 12.67 3.16 7.30
C ALA A 27 12.44 2.12 6.19
N TYR A 28 11.20 2.03 5.68
CA TYR A 28 10.88 1.15 4.55
C TYR A 28 11.56 1.61 3.26
N ALA A 29 11.52 2.90 2.94
CA ALA A 29 12.18 3.48 1.79
C ALA A 29 13.71 3.34 1.88
N ALA A 30 14.31 3.53 3.05
CA ALA A 30 15.74 3.33 3.28
C ALA A 30 16.14 1.86 3.10
N SER A 31 15.32 0.93 3.61
CA SER A 31 15.53 -0.51 3.40
C SER A 31 15.40 -0.91 1.93
N LEU A 32 14.49 -0.26 1.20
CA LEU A 32 14.26 -0.49 -0.22
C LEU A 32 15.39 0.09 -1.08
N ALA A 33 15.85 1.31 -0.76
CA ALA A 33 17.03 1.96 -1.33
C ALA A 33 18.28 1.06 -1.18
N ALA A 34 18.52 0.54 0.03
CA ALA A 34 19.64 -0.36 0.32
C ALA A 34 19.55 -1.67 -0.48
N LYS A 35 18.34 -2.24 -0.65
CA LYS A 35 18.14 -3.48 -1.43
C LYS A 35 18.21 -3.28 -2.94
N ALA A 36 17.73 -2.14 -3.43
CA ALA A 36 17.71 -1.81 -4.86
C ALA A 36 19.01 -1.14 -5.34
N GLY A 37 19.91 -0.76 -4.43
CA GLY A 37 21.10 0.04 -4.75
C GLY A 37 20.77 1.46 -5.21
N ALA A 38 19.56 1.95 -4.93
CA ALA A 38 19.09 3.26 -5.34
C ALA A 38 19.33 4.30 -4.23
N LYS A 39 19.76 5.52 -4.59
CA LYS A 39 19.89 6.63 -3.62
C LYS A 39 18.52 7.24 -3.36
N LEU A 40 18.19 7.39 -2.08
CA LEU A 40 16.98 8.11 -1.66
C LEU A 40 17.21 9.62 -1.85
N PRO A 41 16.36 10.36 -2.58
CA PRO A 41 16.53 11.79 -2.79
C PRO A 41 16.43 12.56 -1.46
N GLU A 42 17.36 13.48 -1.19
CA GLU A 42 17.27 14.33 0.01
C GLU A 42 16.02 15.20 -0.06
N GLY A 43 15.22 15.20 1.01
CA GLY A 43 13.94 15.92 1.08
C GLY A 43 12.71 15.09 0.71
N ILE A 44 12.84 13.87 0.19
CA ILE A 44 11.66 13.03 -0.13
C ILE A 44 10.87 12.62 1.13
N ALA A 45 11.51 12.60 2.29
CA ALA A 45 10.88 12.35 3.58
C ALA A 45 9.96 13.50 4.04
N ALA A 46 10.10 14.70 3.46
CA ALA A 46 9.22 15.83 3.74
C ALA A 46 7.85 15.69 3.05
N ASP A 47 7.75 14.85 2.00
CA ASP A 47 6.53 14.65 1.24
C ASP A 47 6.13 13.17 1.23
N ARG A 48 5.11 12.83 2.02
CA ARG A 48 4.56 11.48 2.09
C ARG A 48 4.12 10.95 0.72
N ALA A 49 3.59 11.79 -0.17
CA ALA A 49 3.10 11.35 -1.47
C ALA A 49 4.26 11.05 -2.42
N ALA A 50 5.29 11.91 -2.43
CA ALA A 50 6.52 11.69 -3.18
C ALA A 50 7.25 10.43 -2.68
N LEU A 51 7.37 10.25 -1.36
CA LEU A 51 7.96 9.05 -0.78
C LEU A 51 7.18 7.79 -1.14
N SER A 52 5.84 7.82 -1.04
CA SER A 52 5.02 6.67 -1.41
C SER A 52 5.18 6.32 -2.89
N ARG A 53 5.13 7.31 -3.79
CA ARG A 53 5.34 7.10 -5.24
C ARG A 53 6.72 6.53 -5.54
N TRP A 54 7.76 7.02 -4.85
CA TRP A 54 9.11 6.50 -4.99
C TRP A 54 9.22 5.06 -4.48
N ILE A 55 8.63 4.77 -3.33
CA ILE A 55 8.53 3.41 -2.78
C ILE A 55 7.81 2.49 -3.77
N ASP A 56 6.68 2.88 -4.33
CA ASP A 56 5.92 2.07 -5.28
C ASP A 56 6.68 1.83 -6.59
N ALA A 57 7.44 2.83 -7.07
CA ALA A 57 8.28 2.71 -8.26
C ALA A 57 9.54 1.86 -8.04
N HIS A 58 10.13 1.90 -6.84
CA HIS A 58 11.33 1.14 -6.48
C HIS A 58 11.02 -0.18 -5.78
N LYS A 59 9.75 -0.45 -5.51
CA LYS A 59 9.32 -1.77 -5.05
C LYS A 59 9.73 -2.75 -6.13
N ALA A 60 10.29 -3.89 -5.71
CA ALA A 60 10.65 -4.94 -6.65
C ALA A 60 9.49 -5.13 -7.65
N PRO A 61 9.78 -5.16 -8.97
CA PRO A 61 8.74 -5.28 -9.97
C PRO A 61 7.87 -6.45 -9.55
N LYS A 62 6.54 -6.27 -9.65
CA LYS A 62 5.61 -7.37 -9.43
C LYS A 62 5.93 -8.45 -10.46
N GLY A 63 6.87 -9.33 -10.14
CA GLY A 63 7.23 -10.47 -10.98
C GLY A 63 6.03 -11.39 -11.08
N ARG A 64 6.06 -12.33 -12.03
CA ARG A 64 4.96 -13.27 -12.33
C ARG A 64 4.39 -13.98 -11.09
N PHE A 65 5.13 -14.07 -9.99
CA PHE A 65 4.74 -14.71 -8.73
C PHE A 65 4.19 -13.75 -7.66
N SER A 66 4.11 -12.45 -7.93
CA SER A 66 3.64 -11.44 -6.96
C SER A 66 2.14 -11.50 -6.76
N ASP A 67 1.44 -11.91 -7.81
CA ASP A 67 0.01 -12.19 -7.78
C ASP A 67 -0.26 -13.53 -7.08
N TYR A 68 0.72 -14.43 -6.94
CA TYR A 68 0.51 -15.67 -6.23
C TYR A 68 0.44 -15.42 -4.71
N PRO A 69 -0.46 -16.11 -4.00
CA PRO A 69 -0.51 -16.05 -2.55
C PRO A 69 0.82 -16.52 -1.94
N SER A 70 1.18 -15.88 -0.83
CA SER A 70 2.34 -16.30 -0.05
C SER A 70 2.14 -17.71 0.51
N SER A 71 3.21 -18.50 0.65
CA SER A 71 3.18 -19.82 1.31
C SER A 71 2.47 -19.78 2.67
N LYS A 72 2.62 -18.68 3.44
CA LYS A 72 1.91 -18.48 4.71
C LYS A 72 0.38 -18.36 4.52
N GLN A 73 -0.07 -17.71 3.45
CA GLN A 73 -1.51 -17.62 3.14
C GLN A 73 -2.04 -18.97 2.71
N VAL A 74 -1.31 -19.71 1.87
CA VAL A 74 -1.69 -21.07 1.44
C VAL A 74 -1.84 -21.99 2.66
N ALA A 75 -0.85 -22.04 3.54
CA ALA A 75 -0.90 -22.86 4.75
C ALA A 75 -2.08 -22.48 5.68
N PHE A 76 -2.41 -21.19 5.77
CA PHE A 76 -3.56 -20.74 6.56
C PHE A 76 -4.88 -21.14 5.91
N ALA A 77 -4.98 -21.02 4.57
CA ALA A 77 -6.15 -21.43 3.82
C ALA A 77 -6.38 -22.95 3.91
N GLU A 78 -5.33 -23.75 3.76
CA GLU A 78 -5.36 -25.21 3.92
C GLU A 78 -5.81 -25.61 5.33
N ARG A 79 -5.31 -24.91 6.37
CA ARG A 79 -5.75 -25.15 7.76
C ARG A 79 -7.24 -24.89 7.92
N ILE A 80 -7.76 -23.81 7.35
CA ILE A 80 -9.19 -23.49 7.37
C ILE A 80 -10.00 -24.54 6.58
N ALA A 81 -9.55 -24.91 5.39
CA ALA A 81 -10.18 -25.93 4.55
C ALA A 81 -10.28 -27.26 5.30
N ARG A 82 -9.19 -27.69 5.97
CA ARG A 82 -9.17 -28.90 6.81
C ARG A 82 -10.15 -28.82 7.97
N LEU A 83 -10.22 -27.68 8.67
CA LEU A 83 -11.17 -27.47 9.78
C LEU A 83 -12.63 -27.52 9.31
N LYS A 84 -12.93 -26.91 8.15
CA LYS A 84 -14.28 -26.90 7.55
C LYS A 84 -14.61 -28.16 6.74
N ARG A 85 -13.71 -29.15 6.67
CA ARG A 85 -13.79 -30.32 5.78
C ARG A 85 -14.07 -29.95 4.31
N GLY A 86 -13.58 -28.78 3.90
CA GLY A 86 -13.66 -28.27 2.54
C GLY A 86 -12.30 -28.26 1.84
N GLN A 87 -12.23 -27.66 0.66
CA GLN A 87 -11.00 -27.48 -0.11
C GLN A 87 -10.84 -26.01 -0.54
N VAL A 88 -9.60 -25.55 -0.69
CA VAL A 88 -9.31 -24.22 -1.21
C VAL A 88 -9.46 -24.25 -2.74
N PRO A 89 -10.25 -23.36 -3.35
CA PRO A 89 -10.38 -23.31 -4.80
C PRO A 89 -9.04 -23.04 -5.51
N PRO A 90 -8.73 -23.69 -6.64
CA PRO A 90 -7.47 -23.53 -7.38
C PRO A 90 -7.24 -22.10 -7.86
N GLU A 91 -8.30 -21.31 -8.07
CA GLU A 91 -8.25 -19.89 -8.45
C GLU A 91 -7.59 -19.04 -7.36
N CYS A 92 -7.77 -19.42 -6.08
CA CYS A 92 -7.13 -18.73 -4.96
C CYS A 92 -5.60 -18.88 -5.01
N PHE A 93 -5.08 -19.98 -5.56
CA PHE A 93 -3.63 -20.20 -5.66
C PHE A 93 -2.97 -19.36 -6.75
N ARG A 94 -3.75 -18.71 -7.62
CA ARG A 94 -3.23 -17.82 -8.67
C ARG A 94 -3.28 -16.34 -8.29
N ASP A 95 -4.11 -16.00 -7.30
CA ASP A 95 -4.34 -14.62 -6.87
C ASP A 95 -4.35 -14.50 -5.34
N ARG A 96 -3.39 -13.75 -4.81
CA ARG A 96 -3.21 -13.44 -3.40
C ARG A 96 -4.44 -12.75 -2.78
N ALA A 97 -5.09 -11.87 -3.53
CA ALA A 97 -6.27 -11.16 -3.07
C ALA A 97 -7.48 -12.10 -3.01
N LEU A 98 -7.67 -12.99 -4.00
CA LEU A 98 -8.68 -14.05 -3.92
C LEU A 98 -8.43 -14.97 -2.72
N MET A 99 -7.18 -15.39 -2.51
CA MET A 99 -6.81 -16.19 -1.34
C MET A 99 -7.14 -15.47 -0.02
N SER A 100 -6.79 -14.19 0.11
CA SER A 100 -7.11 -13.41 1.32
C SER A 100 -8.61 -13.34 1.55
N ARG A 101 -9.39 -13.03 0.52
CA ARG A 101 -10.85 -12.92 0.62
C ARG A 101 -11.50 -14.26 0.97
N TRP A 102 -11.00 -15.36 0.43
CA TRP A 102 -11.44 -16.71 0.78
C TRP A 102 -11.11 -17.04 2.24
N ILE A 103 -9.88 -16.73 2.67
CA ILE A 103 -9.45 -16.91 4.06
C ILE A 103 -10.34 -16.12 5.02
N ASP A 104 -10.58 -14.84 4.76
CA ASP A 104 -11.37 -13.97 5.62
C ASP A 104 -12.83 -14.44 5.71
N SER A 105 -13.39 -14.91 4.60
CA SER A 105 -14.75 -15.49 4.55
C SER A 105 -14.86 -16.82 5.29
N ASN A 106 -13.77 -17.58 5.40
CA ASN A 106 -13.77 -18.91 5.99
C ASN A 106 -13.11 -18.98 7.37
N LYS A 107 -12.62 -17.85 7.88
CA LYS A 107 -11.93 -17.76 9.17
C LYS A 107 -12.85 -18.28 10.27
N PRO A 108 -12.41 -19.27 11.08
CA PRO A 108 -13.20 -19.74 12.20
C PRO A 108 -13.38 -18.57 13.18
N ARG A 109 -14.64 -18.26 13.49
CA ARG A 109 -15.00 -17.32 14.55
C ARG A 109 -14.83 -17.95 15.92
#